data_AF-A0A1A8AMD5-F1
#
_entry.id   AF-A0A1A8AMD5-F1
#
_cell.length_a   1.000
_cell.length_b   1.000
_cell.length_c   1.000
_cell.angle_alpha   90.00
_cell.angle_beta   90.00
_cell.angle_gamma   90.00
#
_symmetry.space_group_name_H-M   'P 1'
#
loop_
_entity.id
_entity.type
_entity.pdbx_description
1 polymer ?
#
loop_
_entity_poly.entity_id
_entity_poly.type
_entity_poly.pdbx_seq_one_letter_code
_entity_poly.pdbx_strand_id
1 'polypeptide(L)'
;MLYVNAKQFPVDALLDSGCEQSLVDPQLVRDWGLSTVPLPEPLTVSSLDGRPLATITHRTQPLQLSGNHTEMISLFVFPSPQNQVVLGHSWLRVHNPCLDWRSSRVETWSPECHLTCLTSASSGSKDSEKTIREPPDITQVPSEYHDLQQVFSRDQAATLPPHCPFDIGIDLLPGALLPTSRLYSLSKPEQDSMRKYITEALANGIIRPSTSPLGAGFFFVAKKDGSLRPCIDYRGLNQITVKDKYPLPLLSSTFEPVQDATVFTRLDLRNAYHLVRVRQGDEWKTAFKTPLGHFEYLVMPFGLTNAPAVFQRLVNSVLGDYLNDFVTVYLNDILIFSRPMVQHKKHVRMVLQRLLENRLFVKAEKCEFHVSVVKFLGFVLESGRLRADPDKVQAVTEWPTPATRKQLQRFLGFANFYRRFIRNYSQTAAPLTALTSVVKPFSWSPEAEAAFRTLKRRFTEAPVLSRPDPKRQFTVEVDASDTGVGAVLSQVSPEDHKLHPCAFFSRRLTPTESRYDVGDRELLAVKLALEEWRHWLE
;
A
#
# COMPACT_ATOMS: atom_id res chain seq x y z
N MET A 1 13.94 22.33 28.92
CA MET A 1 15.05 23.27 29.20
C MET A 1 14.52 24.69 29.08
N LEU A 2 14.91 25.59 29.98
CA LEU A 2 14.63 27.02 29.84
C LEU A 2 15.94 27.75 29.53
N TYR A 3 15.90 28.69 28.59
CA TYR A 3 17.05 29.52 28.24
C TYR A 3 16.86 30.93 28.78
N VAL A 4 17.87 31.42 29.50
CA VAL A 4 17.91 32.73 30.12
C VAL A 4 19.25 33.35 29.77
N ASN A 5 19.26 34.49 29.06
CA ASN A 5 20.49 35.18 28.66
C ASN A 5 21.52 34.25 27.98
N ALA A 6 21.06 33.39 27.05
CA ALA A 6 21.85 32.37 26.35
C ALA A 6 22.47 31.26 27.24
N LYS A 7 22.13 31.20 28.53
CA LYS A 7 22.44 30.06 29.41
C LYS A 7 21.26 29.11 29.49
N GLN A 8 21.56 27.82 29.48
CA GLN A 8 20.57 26.75 29.47
C GLN A 8 20.40 26.18 30.88
N PHE A 9 19.16 26.12 31.36
CA PHE A 9 18.83 25.59 32.68
C PHE A 9 17.88 24.38 32.56
N PRO A 10 18.24 23.21 33.11
CA PRO A 10 17.31 22.10 33.25
C PRO A 10 16.33 22.37 34.39
N VAL A 11 15.04 22.10 34.14
CA VAL A 11 13.98 22.13 35.15
C VAL A 11 12.89 21.16 34.77
N ASP A 12 12.35 20.50 35.78
CA ASP A 12 11.15 19.67 35.65
C ASP A 12 9.92 20.57 35.74
N ALA A 13 9.10 20.53 34.70
CA ALA A 13 7.85 21.29 34.64
C ALA A 13 6.66 20.34 34.88
N LEU A 14 5.78 20.71 35.80
CA LEU A 14 4.52 20.00 36.01
C LEU A 14 3.50 20.40 34.93
N LEU A 15 2.89 19.41 34.28
CA LEU A 15 1.72 19.64 33.44
C LEU A 15 0.47 19.55 34.31
N ASP A 16 -0.27 20.66 34.44
CA ASP A 16 -1.46 20.73 35.29
C ASP A 16 -2.64 21.33 34.53
N SER A 17 -3.62 20.48 34.20
CA SER A 17 -4.86 20.92 33.55
C SER A 17 -5.80 21.66 34.48
N GLY A 18 -5.61 21.59 35.79
CA GLY A 18 -6.36 22.33 36.81
C GLY A 18 -5.84 23.74 37.07
N CYS A 19 -4.62 24.06 36.62
CA CYS A 19 -4.04 25.39 36.74
C CYS A 19 -4.34 26.21 35.47
N GLU A 20 -5.05 27.33 35.54
CA GLU A 20 -5.45 28.09 34.35
C GLU A 20 -4.26 28.67 33.56
N GLN A 21 -3.22 29.10 34.27
CA GLN A 21 -2.06 29.81 33.72
C GLN A 21 -0.77 29.03 33.95
N SER A 22 0.26 29.29 33.15
CA SER A 22 1.60 28.74 33.39
C SER A 22 2.35 29.58 34.43
N LEU A 23 2.94 28.91 35.42
CA LEU A 23 3.51 29.52 36.63
C LEU A 23 5.00 29.23 36.78
N VAL A 24 5.69 30.09 37.52
CA VAL A 24 7.07 29.91 37.96
C VAL A 24 7.23 30.34 39.42
N ASP A 25 8.02 29.58 40.19
CA ASP A 25 8.27 29.88 41.58
C ASP A 25 9.19 31.11 41.76
N PRO A 26 8.89 32.03 42.71
CA PRO A 26 9.70 33.21 42.96
C PRO A 26 11.15 32.92 43.37
N GLN A 27 11.43 31.77 43.97
CA GLN A 27 12.79 31.35 44.29
C GLN A 27 13.59 31.06 43.01
N LEU A 28 12.99 30.35 42.05
CA LEU A 28 13.62 30.08 40.75
C LEU A 28 13.93 31.38 39.99
N VAL A 29 13.00 32.35 40.03
CA VAL A 29 13.19 33.69 39.45
C VAL A 29 14.43 34.37 40.03
N ARG A 30 14.66 34.28 41.34
CA ARG A 30 15.84 34.85 42.00
C ARG A 30 17.11 34.08 41.69
N ASP A 31 17.06 32.76 41.78
CA ASP A 31 18.22 31.87 41.62
C ASP A 31 18.79 31.96 40.19
N TRP A 32 17.92 32.12 39.19
CA TRP A 32 18.33 32.20 37.78
C TRP A 32 18.41 33.63 37.24
N GLY A 33 18.11 34.64 38.07
CA GLY A 33 18.13 36.04 37.68
C GLY A 33 17.14 36.38 36.56
N LEU A 34 15.94 35.81 36.58
CA LEU A 34 14.91 36.05 35.57
C LEU A 34 14.38 37.50 35.67
N SER A 35 14.35 38.21 34.55
CA SER A 35 13.73 39.53 34.50
C SER A 35 12.21 39.42 34.58
N THR A 36 11.58 40.21 35.44
CA THR A 36 10.12 40.24 35.63
C THR A 36 9.56 41.61 35.30
N VAL A 37 8.30 41.63 34.89
CA VAL A 37 7.53 42.83 34.55
C VAL A 37 6.25 42.83 35.38
N PRO A 38 5.86 43.97 35.99
CA PRO A 38 4.60 44.08 36.71
C PRO A 38 3.42 43.88 35.76
N LEU A 39 2.36 43.25 36.26
CA LEU A 39 1.11 43.12 35.54
C LEU A 39 0.33 44.46 35.59
N PRO A 40 -0.36 44.85 34.50
CA PRO A 40 -1.23 46.03 34.51
C PRO A 40 -2.34 45.93 35.56
N GLU A 41 -2.87 44.71 35.75
CA GLU A 41 -3.87 44.38 36.77
C GLU A 41 -3.42 43.12 37.53
N PRO A 42 -3.38 43.15 38.88
CA PRO A 42 -3.06 41.96 39.68
C PRO A 42 -4.09 40.84 39.51
N LEU A 43 -3.63 39.59 39.38
CA LEU A 43 -4.50 38.43 39.25
C LEU A 43 -4.72 37.77 40.61
N THR A 44 -5.98 37.64 41.04
CA THR A 44 -6.33 36.89 42.26
C THR A 44 -6.39 35.40 41.95
N VAL A 45 -5.64 34.59 42.70
CA VAL A 45 -5.63 33.13 42.60
C VAL A 45 -6.56 32.56 43.65
N SER A 46 -7.49 31.69 43.25
CA SER A 46 -8.38 30.97 44.15
C SER A 46 -8.12 29.47 44.09
N SER A 47 -8.35 28.77 45.20
CA SER A 47 -8.38 27.31 45.23
C SER A 47 -9.64 26.76 44.55
N LEU A 48 -9.70 25.43 44.38
CA LEU A 48 -10.88 24.74 43.83
C LEU A 48 -12.18 25.04 44.60
N ASP A 49 -12.09 25.33 45.89
CA ASP A 49 -13.24 25.69 46.75
C ASP A 49 -13.55 27.20 46.73
N GLY A 50 -12.93 27.96 45.83
CA GLY A 50 -13.11 29.41 45.69
C GLY A 50 -12.41 30.27 46.74
N ARG A 51 -11.60 29.67 47.63
CA ARG A 51 -10.85 30.43 48.66
C ARG A 51 -9.68 31.17 48.02
N PRO A 52 -9.48 32.47 48.29
CA PRO A 52 -8.34 33.20 47.76
C PRO A 52 -7.04 32.68 48.38
N LEU A 53 -6.05 32.39 47.54
CA LEU A 53 -4.75 31.86 47.94
C LEU A 53 -3.68 32.96 47.96
N ALA A 54 -3.50 33.65 46.84
CA ALA A 54 -2.54 34.75 46.71
C ALA A 54 -2.91 35.66 45.53
N THR A 55 -2.21 36.78 45.41
CA THR A 55 -2.33 37.68 44.26
C THR A 55 -1.03 37.68 43.47
N ILE A 56 -1.11 37.37 42.19
CA ILE A 56 0.00 37.45 41.25
C ILE A 56 0.08 38.88 40.74
N THR A 57 1.24 39.52 40.93
CA THR A 57 1.49 40.91 40.54
C THR A 57 2.52 41.03 39.41
N HIS A 58 3.26 39.96 39.12
CA HIS A 58 4.39 39.97 38.19
C HIS A 58 4.37 38.73 37.28
N ARG A 59 4.93 38.89 36.09
CA ARG A 59 5.28 37.79 35.17
C ARG A 59 6.71 37.93 34.69
N THR A 60 7.31 36.85 34.21
CA THR A 60 8.62 36.92 33.56
C THR A 60 8.51 37.64 32.22
N GLN A 61 9.62 38.24 31.76
CA GLN A 61 9.78 38.49 30.33
C GLN A 61 9.74 37.17 29.55
N PRO A 62 9.48 37.18 28.22
CA PRO A 62 9.47 35.96 27.43
C PRO A 62 10.78 35.17 27.57
N LEU A 63 10.66 33.92 28.01
CA LEU A 63 11.74 32.95 28.14
C LEU A 63 11.63 31.94 27.01
N GLN A 64 12.77 31.46 26.50
CA GLN A 64 12.74 30.40 25.51
C GLN A 64 12.63 29.05 26.24
N LEU A 65 11.51 28.37 26.04
CA LEU A 65 11.32 26.97 26.40
C LEU A 65 11.83 26.11 25.23
N SER A 66 12.70 25.15 25.51
CA SER A 66 13.29 24.30 24.48
C SER A 66 13.56 22.88 24.99
N GLY A 67 13.38 21.91 24.10
CA GLY A 67 13.43 20.47 24.32
C GLY A 67 13.06 19.75 23.02
N ASN A 68 12.10 18.83 23.06
CA ASN A 68 11.45 18.32 21.85
C ASN A 68 10.45 19.31 21.23
N HIS A 69 10.23 20.47 21.87
CA HIS A 69 9.35 21.57 21.47
C HIS A 69 10.04 22.89 21.83
N THR A 70 10.03 23.88 20.92
CA THR A 70 10.68 25.17 21.14
C THR A 70 9.71 26.33 20.95
N GLU A 71 9.60 27.20 21.95
CA GLU A 71 8.74 28.39 21.92
C GLU A 71 9.26 29.49 22.86
N MET A 72 8.67 30.68 22.74
CA MET A 72 8.84 31.77 23.71
C MET A 72 7.61 31.85 24.62
N ILE A 73 7.80 31.67 25.93
CA ILE A 73 6.73 31.66 26.92
C ILE A 73 6.99 32.67 28.03
N SER A 74 5.94 33.33 28.52
CA SER A 74 6.01 34.15 29.74
C SER A 74 5.29 33.42 30.87
N LEU A 75 5.92 33.33 32.04
CA LEU A 75 5.39 32.61 33.21
C LEU A 75 4.97 33.58 34.30
N PHE A 76 3.86 33.32 34.96
CA PHE A 76 3.40 34.12 36.09
C PHE A 76 4.13 33.74 37.37
N VAL A 77 4.54 34.73 38.16
CA VAL A 77 5.33 34.49 39.38
C VAL A 77 4.39 34.16 40.54
N PHE A 78 4.38 32.90 40.97
CA PHE A 78 3.48 32.40 42.01
C PHE A 78 4.20 31.38 42.92
N PRO A 79 4.09 31.48 44.26
CA PRO A 79 4.74 30.54 45.19
C PRO A 79 4.27 29.10 44.97
N SER A 80 5.17 28.25 44.48
CA SER A 80 4.95 26.82 44.22
C SER A 80 6.24 26.04 44.55
N PRO A 81 6.52 25.83 45.85
CA PRO A 81 7.80 25.28 46.29
C PRO A 81 8.01 23.81 45.88
N GLN A 82 6.94 23.06 45.61
CA GLN A 82 7.03 21.66 45.19
C GLN A 82 7.28 21.51 43.68
N ASN A 83 6.76 22.41 42.86
CA ASN A 83 6.90 22.38 41.41
C ASN A 83 7.33 23.77 40.93
N GLN A 84 8.61 23.92 40.62
CA GLN A 84 9.22 25.23 40.35
C GLN A 84 8.70 25.87 39.05
N VAL A 85 8.20 25.05 38.11
CA VAL A 85 7.53 25.48 36.89
C VAL A 85 6.27 24.64 36.68
N VAL A 86 5.17 25.30 36.35
CA VAL A 86 3.89 24.65 36.01
C VAL A 86 3.45 25.13 34.63
N LEU A 87 3.13 24.21 33.73
CA LEU A 87 2.49 24.51 32.46
C LEU A 87 0.99 24.23 32.60
N GLY A 88 0.22 25.31 32.60
CA GLY A 88 -1.21 25.27 32.88
C GLY A 88 -2.09 24.95 31.66
N HIS A 89 -3.39 24.99 31.87
CA HIS A 89 -4.43 24.80 30.87
C HIS A 89 -4.28 25.74 29.66
N SER A 90 -3.87 27.00 29.85
CA SER A 90 -3.60 27.92 28.75
C SER A 90 -2.54 27.37 27.77
N TRP A 91 -1.48 26.76 28.29
CA TRP A 91 -0.44 26.12 27.48
C TRP A 91 -0.94 24.83 26.84
N LEU A 92 -1.61 23.96 27.62
CA LEU A 92 -2.17 22.70 27.14
C LEU A 92 -3.20 22.92 26.02
N ARG A 93 -4.02 23.98 26.11
CA ARG A 93 -5.03 24.32 25.12
C ARG A 93 -4.43 24.78 23.80
N VAL A 94 -3.32 25.52 23.85
CA VAL A 94 -2.63 26.00 22.63
C VAL A 94 -1.93 24.86 21.92
N HIS A 95 -1.22 24.00 22.66
CA HIS A 95 -0.34 23.00 22.05
C HIS A 95 -0.97 21.62 21.88
N ASN A 96 -2.08 21.37 22.56
CA ASN A 96 -2.89 20.15 22.56
C ASN A 96 -2.07 18.84 22.43
N PRO A 97 -1.09 18.61 23.32
CA PRO A 97 -0.23 17.43 23.21
C PRO A 97 -0.98 16.15 23.58
N CYS A 98 -0.69 15.06 22.87
CA CYS A 98 -1.12 13.72 23.27
C CYS A 98 -0.12 13.17 24.30
N LEU A 99 -0.58 12.93 25.52
CA LEU A 99 0.24 12.48 26.64
C LEU A 99 -0.08 11.03 27.00
N ASP A 100 0.95 10.19 27.10
CA ASP A 100 0.84 8.92 27.81
C ASP A 100 1.10 9.16 29.30
N TRP A 101 0.02 9.21 30.07
CA TRP A 101 0.05 9.42 31.52
C TRP A 101 0.72 8.28 32.31
N ARG A 102 0.85 7.08 31.73
CA ARG A 102 1.53 5.95 32.40
C ARG A 102 3.04 6.04 32.28
N SER A 103 3.53 6.50 31.14
CA SER A 103 4.98 6.66 30.89
C SER A 103 5.49 8.08 31.10
N SER A 104 4.60 9.03 31.39
CA SER A 104 4.89 10.47 31.53
C SER A 104 5.60 11.05 30.30
N ARG A 105 5.13 10.69 29.10
CA ARG A 105 5.72 11.10 27.82
C ARG A 105 4.71 11.78 26.91
N VAL A 106 5.19 12.73 26.11
CA VAL A 106 4.45 13.30 24.98
C VAL A 106 4.58 12.34 23.79
N GLU A 107 3.48 11.77 23.33
CA GLU A 107 3.46 10.86 22.17
C GLU A 107 3.41 11.63 20.84
N THR A 108 2.55 12.64 20.75
CA THR A 108 2.35 13.47 19.55
C THR A 108 1.98 14.90 19.91
N TRP A 109 2.20 15.82 18.98
CA TRP A 109 1.86 17.24 19.10
C TRP A 109 0.75 17.62 18.13
N SER A 110 0.10 18.78 18.35
CA SER A 110 -0.91 19.28 17.42
C SER A 110 -0.31 19.59 16.03
N PRO A 111 -1.12 19.60 14.96
CA PRO A 111 -0.68 20.01 13.63
C PRO A 111 -0.06 21.41 13.60
N GLU A 112 -0.57 22.36 14.42
CA GLU A 112 0.02 23.69 14.52
C GLU A 112 1.45 23.61 15.08
N CYS A 113 1.66 22.87 16.18
CA CYS A 113 2.98 22.67 16.77
C CYS A 113 3.99 22.05 15.80
N HIS A 114 3.56 21.12 14.95
CA HIS A 114 4.41 20.51 13.92
C HIS A 114 4.92 21.51 12.88
N LEU A 115 4.19 22.59 12.61
CA LEU A 115 4.56 23.61 11.63
C LEU A 115 5.40 24.74 12.25
N THR A 116 5.19 25.08 13.52
CA THR A 116 5.78 26.27 14.16
C THR A 116 6.80 25.96 15.26
N CYS A 117 6.43 25.10 16.21
CA CYS A 117 7.19 24.91 17.45
C CYS A 117 8.24 23.79 17.35
N LEU A 118 8.00 22.81 16.46
CA LEU A 118 8.87 21.64 16.26
C LEU A 118 9.92 21.84 15.16
N THR A 119 9.66 22.72 14.19
CA THR A 119 10.60 23.11 13.12
C THR A 119 11.84 23.82 13.68
N SER A 120 11.70 24.51 14.81
CA SER A 120 12.76 25.25 15.50
C SER A 120 13.74 24.39 16.30
N ALA A 121 13.45 23.09 16.53
CA ALA A 121 14.32 22.17 17.26
C ALA A 121 15.48 21.59 16.42
N SER A 122 15.67 22.11 15.20
CA SER A 122 16.73 21.70 14.27
C SER A 122 18.05 22.46 14.48
N SER A 123 18.46 22.68 15.73
CA SER A 123 19.82 23.14 16.01
C SER A 123 20.21 22.86 17.47
N GLY A 124 20.88 21.73 17.68
CA GLY A 124 21.82 21.54 18.79
C GLY A 124 21.30 20.79 20.02
N SER A 125 21.28 19.47 19.94
CA SER A 125 21.89 18.60 20.97
C SER A 125 22.05 17.19 20.42
N LYS A 126 23.25 16.88 19.95
CA LYS A 126 23.71 15.50 19.82
C LYS A 126 23.90 14.97 21.24
N ASP A 127 22.92 14.25 21.78
CA ASP A 127 23.17 13.10 22.66
C ASP A 127 21.86 12.40 23.00
N SER A 128 21.58 11.36 22.22
CA SER A 128 20.89 10.16 22.66
C SER A 128 21.22 9.09 21.63
N GLU A 129 22.19 8.25 22.00
CA GLU A 129 22.49 6.92 21.45
C GLU A 129 22.07 6.70 19.99
N LYS A 130 22.98 7.06 19.08
CA LYS A 130 23.02 6.43 17.76
C LYS A 130 23.21 4.92 17.96
N THR A 131 22.11 4.17 17.95
CA THR A 131 22.14 2.91 17.21
C THR A 131 22.62 3.32 15.82
N ILE A 132 23.77 2.80 15.39
CA ILE A 132 24.29 3.01 14.03
C ILE A 132 23.25 2.37 13.11
N ARG A 133 22.28 3.17 12.65
CA ARG A 133 21.25 2.73 11.69
C ARG A 133 21.88 2.88 10.31
N GLU A 134 21.96 1.76 9.60
CA GLU A 134 22.54 1.72 8.26
C GLU A 134 21.84 2.74 7.37
N PRO A 135 22.58 3.58 6.62
CA PRO A 135 21.96 4.46 5.64
C PRO A 135 21.15 3.62 4.64
N PRO A 136 19.98 4.09 4.21
CA PRO A 136 19.19 3.37 3.21
C PRO A 136 20.05 3.12 1.97
N ASP A 137 20.02 1.89 1.47
CA ASP A 137 20.71 1.52 0.23
C ASP A 137 20.04 2.24 -0.95
N ILE A 138 20.64 3.38 -1.34
CA ILE A 138 20.21 4.25 -2.45
C ILE A 138 21.04 4.03 -3.72
N THR A 139 21.82 2.95 -3.81
CA THR A 139 22.70 2.68 -4.96
C THR A 139 21.98 2.63 -6.30
N GLN A 140 20.72 2.20 -6.31
CA GLN A 140 19.88 2.13 -7.52
C GLN A 140 18.95 3.34 -7.70
N VAL A 141 18.97 4.31 -6.78
CA VAL A 141 18.13 5.51 -6.85
C VAL A 141 18.91 6.63 -7.53
N PRO A 142 18.36 7.28 -8.57
CA PRO A 142 18.99 8.45 -9.19
C PRO A 142 19.31 9.55 -8.17
N SER A 143 20.46 10.23 -8.36
CA SER A 143 20.96 11.26 -7.43
C SER A 143 19.98 12.41 -7.19
N GLU A 144 19.11 12.68 -8.16
CA GLU A 144 18.06 13.70 -8.09
C GLU A 144 16.93 13.41 -7.09
N TYR A 145 16.87 12.20 -6.52
CA TYR A 145 15.92 11.83 -5.47
C TYR A 145 16.59 11.49 -4.14
N HIS A 146 17.91 11.72 -4.00
CA HIS A 146 18.65 11.41 -2.76
C HIS A 146 18.19 12.26 -1.57
N ASP A 147 17.60 13.43 -1.82
CA ASP A 147 16.97 14.23 -0.78
C ASP A 147 15.70 13.56 -0.20
N LEU A 148 15.05 12.69 -0.97
CA LEU A 148 13.92 11.86 -0.56
C LEU A 148 14.33 10.45 -0.11
N GLN A 149 15.61 10.24 0.26
CA GLN A 149 16.14 8.93 0.68
C GLN A 149 15.35 8.26 1.81
N GLN A 150 14.62 9.04 2.62
CA GLN A 150 13.79 8.53 3.72
C GLN A 150 12.68 7.58 3.23
N VAL A 151 12.16 7.79 2.02
CA VAL A 151 11.15 6.91 1.39
C VAL A 151 11.67 5.48 1.22
N PHE A 152 12.99 5.31 1.14
CA PHE A 152 13.64 4.02 0.96
C PHE A 152 14.14 3.40 2.28
N SER A 153 13.85 4.02 3.42
CA SER A 153 14.29 3.55 4.74
C SER A 153 13.65 2.22 5.12
N ARG A 154 14.49 1.25 5.52
CA ARG A 154 14.03 -0.05 6.03
C ARG A 154 13.43 0.09 7.43
N ASP A 155 14.05 0.92 8.26
CA ASP A 155 13.72 1.05 9.68
C ASP A 155 12.42 1.80 9.89
N GLN A 156 12.18 2.87 9.13
CA GLN A 156 10.91 3.59 9.19
C GLN A 156 9.76 2.70 8.69
N ALA A 157 10.01 1.85 7.68
CA ALA A 157 9.03 0.86 7.22
C ALA A 157 8.77 -0.29 8.22
N ALA A 158 9.70 -0.53 9.15
CA ALA A 158 9.54 -1.53 10.20
C ALA A 158 8.82 -0.97 11.44
N THR A 159 8.66 0.35 11.51
CA THR A 159 7.94 1.01 12.61
C THR A 159 6.45 0.78 12.43
N LEU A 160 5.77 0.55 13.56
CA LEU A 160 4.32 0.37 13.60
C LEU A 160 3.60 1.61 13.05
N PRO A 161 2.80 1.49 11.98
CA PRO A 161 2.08 2.63 11.42
C PRO A 161 1.00 3.14 12.39
N PRO A 162 0.70 4.45 12.39
CA PRO A 162 -0.43 4.99 13.14
C PRO A 162 -1.76 4.43 12.61
N HIS A 163 -2.78 4.42 13.47
CA HIS A 163 -4.14 4.11 13.04
C HIS A 163 -4.64 5.14 12.04
N CYS A 164 -5.36 4.69 11.01
CA CYS A 164 -5.91 5.54 9.97
C CYS A 164 -7.35 5.11 9.59
N PRO A 165 -8.11 5.93 8.86
CA PRO A 165 -9.46 5.57 8.42
C PRO A 165 -9.52 4.33 7.51
N PHE A 166 -8.38 3.88 6.99
CA PHE A 166 -8.25 2.72 6.10
C PHE A 166 -7.78 1.46 6.82
N ASP A 167 -7.77 1.45 8.16
CA ASP A 167 -7.44 0.26 8.92
C ASP A 167 -8.34 -0.92 8.53
N ILE A 168 -7.76 -2.11 8.44
CA ILE A 168 -8.51 -3.28 8.00
C ILE A 168 -9.50 -3.72 9.07
N GLY A 169 -10.78 -3.54 8.78
CA GLY A 169 -11.88 -4.15 9.52
C GLY A 169 -12.06 -5.61 9.14
N ILE A 170 -12.28 -6.47 10.14
CA ILE A 170 -12.57 -7.90 9.94
C ILE A 170 -13.99 -8.16 10.45
N ASP A 171 -14.98 -7.72 9.66
CA ASP A 171 -16.39 -7.92 9.98
C ASP A 171 -16.78 -9.38 9.73
N LEU A 172 -17.26 -10.06 10.78
CA LEU A 172 -17.69 -11.45 10.69
C LEU A 172 -19.17 -11.53 10.34
N LEU A 173 -19.56 -12.58 9.62
CA LEU A 173 -20.96 -12.86 9.32
C LEU A 173 -21.76 -13.08 10.63
N PRO A 174 -22.96 -12.50 10.78
CA PRO A 174 -23.78 -12.69 11.97
C PRO A 174 -24.05 -14.17 12.25
N GLY A 175 -23.75 -14.63 13.47
CA GLY A 175 -23.97 -16.02 13.88
C GLY A 175 -22.93 -17.03 13.36
N ALA A 176 -21.85 -16.59 12.71
CA ALA A 176 -20.80 -17.49 12.25
C ALA A 176 -20.03 -18.13 13.41
N LEU A 177 -19.80 -19.44 13.33
CA LEU A 177 -18.95 -20.17 14.28
C LEU A 177 -17.48 -19.82 14.04
N LEU A 178 -16.75 -19.62 15.14
CA LEU A 178 -15.32 -19.32 15.08
C LEU A 178 -14.54 -20.55 14.58
N PRO A 179 -13.72 -20.42 13.53
CA PRO A 179 -12.98 -21.54 12.97
C PRO A 179 -11.88 -22.03 13.91
N THR A 180 -11.77 -23.34 14.05
CA THR A 180 -10.63 -23.99 14.69
C THR A 180 -9.57 -24.35 13.65
N SER A 181 -8.33 -23.95 13.87
CA SER A 181 -7.19 -24.40 13.06
C SER A 181 -6.28 -25.34 13.85
N ARG A 182 -5.59 -26.20 13.12
CA ARG A 182 -4.55 -27.09 13.65
C ARG A 182 -3.20 -26.39 13.71
N LEU A 183 -2.35 -26.85 14.63
CA LEU A 183 -0.92 -26.56 14.65
C LEU A 183 -0.22 -27.41 13.59
N TYR A 184 0.66 -26.78 12.81
CA TYR A 184 1.48 -27.48 11.83
C TYR A 184 2.79 -27.94 12.49
N SER A 185 3.20 -29.16 12.19
CA SER A 185 4.53 -29.65 12.57
C SER A 185 5.57 -29.00 11.67
N LEU A 186 6.49 -28.25 12.27
CA LEU A 186 7.57 -27.56 11.56
C LEU A 186 8.87 -28.37 11.67
N SER A 187 9.62 -28.46 10.57
CA SER A 187 10.97 -28.99 10.54
C SER A 187 11.95 -28.11 11.33
N LYS A 188 13.14 -28.62 11.65
CA LYS A 188 14.12 -27.87 12.45
C LYS A 188 14.52 -26.51 11.83
N PRO A 189 14.83 -26.41 10.52
CA PRO A 189 15.11 -25.11 9.89
C PRO A 189 13.92 -24.14 9.91
N GLU A 190 12.70 -24.66 9.80
CA GLU A 190 11.47 -23.87 9.90
C GLU A 190 11.24 -23.38 11.34
N GLN A 191 11.56 -24.18 12.36
CA GLN A 191 11.48 -23.76 13.76
C GLN A 191 12.46 -22.62 14.08
N ASP A 192 13.70 -22.70 13.58
CA ASP A 192 14.70 -21.65 13.75
C ASP A 192 14.26 -20.35 13.04
N SER A 193 13.74 -20.49 11.82
CA SER A 193 13.20 -19.37 11.05
C SER A 193 11.96 -18.75 11.72
N MET A 194 11.08 -19.58 12.31
CA MET A 194 9.94 -19.13 13.08
C MET A 194 10.38 -18.35 14.32
N ARG A 195 11.34 -18.89 15.09
CA ARG A 195 11.83 -18.22 16.28
C ARG A 195 12.39 -16.84 15.93
N LYS A 196 13.20 -16.76 14.88
CA LYS A 196 13.73 -15.50 14.36
C LYS A 196 12.59 -14.53 13.98
N TYR A 197 11.63 -15.01 13.19
CA TYR A 197 10.48 -14.21 12.76
C TYR A 197 9.66 -13.66 13.93
N ILE A 198 9.33 -14.50 14.92
CA ILE A 198 8.52 -14.11 16.08
C ILE A 198 9.29 -13.09 16.95
N THR A 199 10.58 -13.31 17.20
CA THR A 199 11.40 -12.37 17.97
C THR A 199 11.48 -11.01 17.28
N GLU A 200 11.76 -10.98 15.98
CA GLU A 200 11.81 -9.74 15.20
C GLU A 200 10.45 -9.04 15.13
N ALA A 201 9.37 -9.79 14.91
CA ALA A 201 8.03 -9.22 14.80
C ALA A 201 7.51 -8.68 16.15
N LEU A 202 7.87 -9.31 17.28
CA LEU A 202 7.59 -8.79 18.62
C LEU A 202 8.42 -7.54 18.91
N ALA A 203 9.72 -7.54 18.58
CA ALA A 203 10.60 -6.39 18.78
C ALA A 203 10.14 -5.16 17.97
N ASN A 204 9.63 -5.39 16.75
CA ASN A 204 9.09 -4.34 15.89
C ASN A 204 7.64 -3.94 16.25
N GLY A 205 7.00 -4.60 17.22
CA GLY A 205 5.62 -4.32 17.61
C GLY A 205 4.57 -4.67 16.53
N ILE A 206 4.92 -5.51 15.56
CA ILE A 206 4.04 -5.97 14.47
C ILE A 206 3.03 -7.00 14.99
N ILE A 207 3.47 -7.81 15.95
CA ILE A 207 2.66 -8.82 16.64
C ILE A 207 2.73 -8.62 18.15
N ARG A 208 1.75 -9.17 18.87
CA ARG A 208 1.77 -9.27 20.34
C ARG A 208 1.26 -10.63 20.82
N PRO A 209 1.58 -11.06 22.05
CA PRO A 209 0.96 -12.25 22.65
C PRO A 209 -0.56 -12.11 22.69
N SER A 210 -1.28 -13.21 22.41
CA SER A 210 -2.75 -13.22 22.32
C SER A 210 -3.38 -14.28 23.23
N THR A 211 -4.52 -13.96 23.80
CA THR A 211 -5.43 -14.88 24.51
C THR A 211 -6.72 -15.13 23.70
N SER A 212 -6.70 -14.81 22.41
CA SER A 212 -7.86 -14.91 21.52
C SER A 212 -8.47 -16.32 21.47
N PRO A 213 -9.80 -16.44 21.33
CA PRO A 213 -10.46 -17.72 21.06
C PRO A 213 -10.13 -18.28 19.67
N LEU A 214 -9.68 -17.42 18.75
CA LEU A 214 -9.22 -17.83 17.42
C LEU A 214 -7.73 -18.18 17.46
N GLY A 215 -7.30 -18.98 16.49
CA GLY A 215 -5.87 -19.20 16.29
C GLY A 215 -5.62 -19.97 15.02
N ALA A 216 -5.27 -19.25 13.96
CA ALA A 216 -4.91 -19.79 12.65
C ALA A 216 -3.58 -20.56 12.70
N GLY A 217 -3.42 -21.53 11.80
CA GLY A 217 -2.19 -22.32 11.73
C GLY A 217 -1.07 -21.56 11.02
N PHE A 218 0.14 -21.66 11.56
CA PHE A 218 1.35 -21.04 11.00
C PHE A 218 2.22 -22.08 10.29
N PHE A 219 2.69 -21.79 9.08
CA PHE A 219 3.58 -22.65 8.28
C PHE A 219 4.49 -21.81 7.37
N PHE A 220 5.45 -22.45 6.69
CA PHE A 220 6.33 -21.78 5.75
C PHE A 220 6.12 -22.21 4.30
N VAL A 221 6.43 -21.30 3.39
CA VAL A 221 6.56 -21.57 1.95
C VAL A 221 7.95 -21.12 1.49
N ALA A 222 8.65 -21.99 0.77
CA ALA A 222 9.95 -21.65 0.18
C ALA A 222 9.79 -20.59 -0.92
N LYS A 223 10.59 -19.53 -0.85
CA LYS A 223 10.76 -18.58 -1.95
C LYS A 223 11.75 -19.15 -2.98
N LYS A 224 11.79 -18.53 -4.15
CA LYS A 224 12.73 -18.89 -5.24
C LYS A 224 14.21 -18.77 -4.82
N ASP A 225 14.51 -17.88 -3.87
CA ASP A 225 15.85 -17.65 -3.32
C ASP A 225 16.22 -18.66 -2.20
N GLY A 226 15.37 -19.66 -1.92
CA GLY A 226 15.56 -20.62 -0.84
C GLY A 226 15.17 -20.11 0.54
N SER A 227 14.86 -18.82 0.71
CA SER A 227 14.40 -18.28 1.99
C SER A 227 12.97 -18.71 2.30
N LEU A 228 12.66 -18.87 3.59
CA LEU A 228 11.33 -19.27 4.04
C LEU A 228 10.44 -18.04 4.25
N ARG A 229 9.21 -18.06 3.70
CA ARG A 229 8.18 -17.04 3.93
C ARG A 229 7.16 -17.55 4.93
N PRO A 230 6.92 -16.85 6.05
CA PRO A 230 5.87 -17.22 6.98
C PRO A 230 4.50 -17.04 6.33
N CYS A 231 3.62 -18.01 6.52
CA CYS A 231 2.26 -18.02 6.02
C CYS A 231 1.30 -18.45 7.14
N ILE A 232 0.21 -17.69 7.28
CA ILE A 232 -0.84 -17.95 8.26
C ILE A 232 -2.08 -18.39 7.50
N ASP A 233 -2.64 -19.53 7.88
CA ASP A 233 -3.80 -20.10 7.22
C ASP A 233 -5.10 -19.45 7.68
N TYR A 234 -5.40 -18.28 7.11
CA TYR A 234 -6.66 -17.58 7.35
C TYR A 234 -7.84 -18.12 6.53
N ARG A 235 -7.75 -19.28 5.86
CA ARG A 235 -8.86 -19.79 5.03
C ARG A 235 -10.17 -19.95 5.81
N GLY A 236 -10.10 -20.41 7.06
CA GLY A 236 -11.28 -20.51 7.92
C GLY A 236 -11.86 -19.13 8.26
N LEU A 237 -11.02 -18.17 8.65
CA LEU A 237 -11.42 -16.79 8.96
C LEU A 237 -12.04 -16.11 7.73
N ASN A 238 -11.42 -16.29 6.58
CA ASN A 238 -11.84 -15.74 5.29
C ASN A 238 -13.24 -16.21 4.85
N GLN A 239 -13.65 -17.42 5.22
CA GLN A 239 -14.98 -17.94 4.89
C GLN A 239 -16.09 -17.25 5.67
N ILE A 240 -15.79 -16.83 6.90
CA ILE A 240 -16.75 -16.20 7.81
C ILE A 240 -16.66 -14.66 7.81
N THR A 241 -15.73 -14.08 7.05
CA THR A 241 -15.56 -12.63 6.93
C THR A 241 -16.47 -12.09 5.82
N VAL A 242 -17.13 -10.96 6.07
CA VAL A 242 -17.89 -10.22 5.06
C VAL A 242 -16.92 -9.73 3.98
N LYS A 243 -17.17 -10.12 2.73
CA LYS A 243 -16.27 -9.84 1.61
C LYS A 243 -16.42 -8.40 1.13
N ASP A 244 -15.32 -7.67 1.13
CA ASP A 244 -15.23 -6.35 0.50
C ASP A 244 -15.07 -6.53 -1.02
N LYS A 245 -15.97 -5.91 -1.79
CA LYS A 245 -15.97 -5.95 -3.26
C LYS A 245 -15.45 -4.64 -3.86
N TYR A 246 -14.57 -3.94 -3.15
CA TYR A 246 -13.90 -2.76 -3.70
C TYR A 246 -13.33 -3.06 -5.10
N PRO A 247 -13.59 -2.21 -6.10
CA PRO A 247 -13.16 -2.46 -7.46
C PRO A 247 -11.64 -2.40 -7.54
N LEU A 248 -11.02 -3.51 -7.93
CA LEU A 248 -9.65 -3.48 -8.41
C LEU A 248 -9.65 -2.98 -9.86
N PRO A 249 -8.68 -2.14 -10.25
CA PRO A 249 -8.63 -1.63 -11.60
C PRO A 249 -8.47 -2.79 -12.60
N LEU A 250 -9.25 -2.74 -13.68
CA LEU A 250 -9.16 -3.72 -14.76
C LEU A 250 -7.85 -3.51 -15.50
N LEU A 251 -7.14 -4.60 -15.80
CA LEU A 251 -5.85 -4.51 -16.49
C LEU A 251 -5.93 -3.74 -17.81
N SER A 252 -7.03 -3.85 -18.56
CA SER A 252 -7.22 -3.03 -19.77
C SER A 252 -7.19 -1.53 -19.47
N SER A 253 -8.01 -1.07 -18.53
CA SER A 253 -8.09 0.36 -18.17
C SER A 253 -6.81 0.87 -17.50
N THR A 254 -6.12 0.02 -16.75
CA THR A 254 -4.80 0.29 -16.15
C THR A 254 -3.75 0.68 -17.19
N PHE A 255 -3.79 0.10 -18.39
CA PHE A 255 -2.81 0.34 -19.45
C PHE A 255 -3.19 1.44 -20.42
N GLU A 256 -4.44 1.89 -20.46
CA GLU A 256 -4.88 2.94 -21.41
C GLU A 256 -4.11 4.26 -21.24
N PRO A 257 -3.99 4.84 -20.02
CA PRO A 257 -3.26 6.09 -19.81
C PRO A 257 -1.75 5.97 -20.09
N VAL A 258 -1.21 4.77 -19.91
CA VAL A 258 0.22 4.47 -19.98
C VAL A 258 0.76 4.53 -21.41
N GLN A 259 -0.12 4.51 -22.41
CA GLN A 259 0.23 4.34 -23.83
C GLN A 259 0.85 5.58 -24.50
N ASP A 260 0.77 6.76 -23.87
CA ASP A 260 1.31 8.02 -24.42
C ASP A 260 2.73 8.31 -23.90
N ALA A 261 3.17 7.53 -22.92
CA ALA A 261 4.43 7.72 -22.26
C ALA A 261 5.59 7.06 -23.01
N THR A 262 6.74 7.73 -22.94
CA THR A 262 8.01 7.23 -23.47
C THR A 262 9.00 6.87 -22.36
N VAL A 263 8.75 7.35 -21.14
CA VAL A 263 9.58 7.14 -19.97
C VAL A 263 8.72 6.56 -18.87
N PHE A 264 9.26 5.54 -18.21
CA PHE A 264 8.59 4.80 -17.15
C PHE A 264 9.46 4.74 -15.89
N THR A 265 8.81 4.77 -14.73
CA THR A 265 9.42 4.44 -13.44
C THR A 265 8.47 3.49 -12.71
N ARG A 266 8.99 2.36 -12.24
CA ARG A 266 8.25 1.37 -11.45
C ARG A 266 8.75 1.39 -10.01
N LEU A 267 7.82 1.54 -9.08
CA LEU A 267 8.07 1.49 -7.64
C LEU A 267 7.37 0.28 -7.02
N ASP A 268 8.07 -0.44 -6.14
CA ASP A 268 7.54 -1.57 -5.35
C ASP A 268 7.45 -1.13 -3.89
N LEU A 269 6.25 -1.12 -3.32
CA LEU A 269 6.05 -0.76 -1.91
C LEU A 269 6.59 -1.86 -0.98
N ARG A 270 7.41 -1.46 0.00
CA ARG A 270 8.02 -2.37 0.97
C ARG A 270 6.98 -2.81 1.99
N ASN A 271 6.81 -4.13 2.14
CA ASN A 271 5.89 -4.73 3.10
C ASN A 271 4.51 -4.06 3.11
N ALA A 272 3.98 -3.73 1.93
CA ALA A 272 2.80 -2.91 1.75
C ALA A 272 1.62 -3.22 2.69
N TYR A 273 1.36 -4.51 2.95
CA TYR A 273 0.30 -4.91 3.87
C TYR A 273 0.58 -4.52 5.33
N HIS A 274 1.84 -4.55 5.78
CA HIS A 274 2.20 -4.10 7.14
C HIS A 274 2.14 -2.58 7.32
N LEU A 275 1.94 -1.80 6.25
CA LEU A 275 1.77 -0.35 6.32
C LEU A 275 0.36 0.05 6.81
N VAL A 276 -0.56 -0.90 6.91
CA VAL A 276 -1.94 -0.68 7.37
C VAL A 276 -2.17 -1.39 8.69
N ARG A 277 -2.84 -0.74 9.65
CA ARG A 277 -3.19 -1.34 10.94
C ARG A 277 -4.41 -2.24 10.80
N VAL A 278 -4.53 -3.23 11.69
CA VAL A 278 -5.83 -3.87 11.94
C VAL A 278 -6.68 -2.88 12.74
N ARG A 279 -7.97 -2.78 12.40
CA ARG A 279 -8.91 -1.90 13.10
C ARG A 279 -8.92 -2.24 14.59
N GLN A 280 -8.91 -1.22 15.43
CA GLN A 280 -8.93 -1.40 16.88
C GLN A 280 -10.15 -2.24 17.31
N GLY A 281 -9.90 -3.30 18.08
CA GLY A 281 -10.90 -4.28 18.52
C GLY A 281 -11.04 -5.50 17.60
N ASP A 282 -10.42 -5.51 16.42
CA ASP A 282 -10.41 -6.65 15.50
C ASP A 282 -9.10 -7.44 15.51
N GLU A 283 -8.07 -6.98 16.23
CA GLU A 283 -6.72 -7.58 16.23
C GLU A 283 -6.75 -9.06 16.64
N TRP A 284 -7.57 -9.41 17.64
CA TRP A 284 -7.74 -10.77 18.14
C TRP A 284 -8.20 -11.76 17.05
N LYS A 285 -8.86 -11.29 15.99
CA LYS A 285 -9.32 -12.13 14.87
C LYS A 285 -8.15 -12.63 14.02
N THR A 286 -7.03 -11.91 14.03
CA THR A 286 -5.81 -12.29 13.31
C THR A 286 -4.92 -13.26 14.10
N ALA A 287 -5.35 -13.71 15.27
CA ALA A 287 -4.56 -14.59 16.12
C ALA A 287 -4.14 -15.89 15.40
N PHE A 288 -2.90 -16.33 15.68
CA PHE A 288 -2.29 -17.50 15.09
C PHE A 288 -1.46 -18.27 16.12
N LYS A 289 -1.41 -19.59 15.94
CA LYS A 289 -0.78 -20.54 16.85
C LYS A 289 0.55 -21.02 16.30
N THR A 290 1.55 -21.01 17.17
CA THR A 290 2.89 -21.55 16.91
C THR A 290 3.30 -22.50 18.03
N PRO A 291 4.27 -23.40 17.82
CA PRO A 291 4.85 -24.19 18.91
C PRO A 291 5.44 -23.34 20.07
N LEU A 292 5.77 -22.06 19.82
CA LEU A 292 6.30 -21.15 20.83
C LEU A 292 5.21 -20.44 21.65
N GLY A 293 3.96 -20.43 21.17
CA GLY A 293 2.88 -19.71 21.81
C GLY A 293 1.84 -19.17 20.84
N HIS A 294 1.02 -18.27 21.38
CA HIS A 294 -0.13 -17.70 20.70
C HIS A 294 0.06 -16.19 20.51
N PHE A 295 -0.09 -15.71 19.28
CA PHE A 295 0.20 -14.34 18.91
C PHE A 295 -0.88 -13.78 17.99
N GLU A 296 -1.04 -12.47 17.94
CA GLU A 296 -1.94 -11.76 17.02
C GLU A 296 -1.21 -10.61 16.34
N TYR A 297 -1.67 -10.24 15.15
CA TYR A 297 -1.12 -9.13 14.40
C TYR A 297 -1.81 -7.82 14.77
N LEU A 298 -1.01 -6.76 14.83
CA LEU A 298 -1.50 -5.40 14.98
C LEU A 298 -1.52 -4.63 13.64
N VAL A 299 -0.76 -5.11 12.66
CA VAL A 299 -0.79 -4.65 11.27
C VAL A 299 -1.49 -5.67 10.38
N MET A 300 -1.96 -5.26 9.21
CA MET A 300 -2.66 -6.13 8.27
C MET A 300 -1.73 -7.27 7.79
N PRO A 301 -1.99 -8.54 8.17
CA PRO A 301 -1.17 -9.66 7.72
C PRO A 301 -1.56 -10.08 6.30
N PHE A 302 -0.63 -10.79 5.65
CA PHE A 302 -0.93 -11.49 4.41
C PHE A 302 -1.96 -12.60 4.64
N GLY A 303 -2.82 -12.82 3.66
CA GLY A 303 -3.76 -13.95 3.63
C GLY A 303 -5.20 -13.60 4.01
N LEU A 304 -5.47 -12.39 4.51
CA LEU A 304 -6.84 -11.91 4.71
C LEU A 304 -7.52 -11.61 3.37
N THR A 305 -8.81 -11.96 3.24
CA THR A 305 -9.57 -11.81 1.98
C THR A 305 -9.72 -10.36 1.54
N ASN A 306 -9.94 -9.43 2.49
CA ASN A 306 -10.18 -8.03 2.19
C ASN A 306 -8.89 -7.20 2.12
N ALA A 307 -7.72 -7.78 2.41
CA ALA A 307 -6.45 -7.04 2.42
C ALA A 307 -6.13 -6.34 1.07
N PRO A 308 -6.30 -6.98 -0.10
CA PRO A 308 -6.09 -6.30 -1.39
C PRO A 308 -7.05 -5.12 -1.62
N ALA A 309 -8.32 -5.27 -1.21
CA ALA A 309 -9.35 -4.25 -1.39
C ALA A 309 -9.08 -3.01 -0.52
N VAL A 310 -8.76 -3.22 0.76
CA VAL A 310 -8.39 -2.16 1.70
C VAL A 310 -7.12 -1.45 1.24
N PHE A 311 -6.10 -2.21 0.83
CA PHE A 311 -4.86 -1.63 0.35
C PHE A 311 -5.05 -0.79 -0.91
N GLN A 312 -5.81 -1.28 -1.90
CA GLN A 312 -6.10 -0.52 -3.11
C GLN A 312 -6.87 0.77 -2.78
N ARG A 313 -7.78 0.73 -1.81
CA ARG A 313 -8.51 1.93 -1.36
C ARG A 313 -7.59 2.97 -0.74
N LEU A 314 -6.64 2.54 0.10
CA LEU A 314 -5.62 3.42 0.66
C LEU A 314 -4.77 4.06 -0.44
N VAL A 315 -4.26 3.28 -1.40
CA VAL A 315 -3.41 3.87 -2.43
C VAL A 315 -4.22 4.79 -3.36
N ASN A 316 -5.48 4.44 -3.65
CA ASN A 316 -6.37 5.31 -4.41
C ASN A 316 -6.69 6.62 -3.68
N SER A 317 -6.75 6.65 -2.34
CA SER A 317 -6.95 7.90 -1.60
C SER A 317 -5.67 8.74 -1.55
N VAL A 318 -4.50 8.12 -1.46
CA VAL A 318 -3.21 8.82 -1.39
C VAL A 318 -2.79 9.41 -2.73
N LEU A 319 -2.95 8.64 -3.81
CA LEU A 319 -2.51 8.98 -5.17
C LEU A 319 -3.67 9.31 -6.12
N GLY A 320 -4.89 9.45 -5.61
CA GLY A 320 -6.11 9.63 -6.40
C GLY A 320 -6.03 10.74 -7.44
N ASP A 321 -5.42 11.87 -7.06
CA ASP A 321 -5.24 13.04 -7.93
C ASP A 321 -4.30 12.77 -9.13
N TYR A 322 -3.48 11.72 -9.04
CA TYR A 322 -2.49 11.35 -10.06
C TYR A 322 -2.91 10.11 -10.85
N LEU A 323 -3.91 9.38 -10.36
CA LEU A 323 -4.38 8.13 -10.97
C LEU A 323 -4.99 8.40 -12.35
N ASN A 324 -4.60 7.57 -13.32
CA ASN A 324 -5.01 7.65 -14.72
C ASN A 324 -4.56 8.91 -15.48
N ASP A 325 -3.76 9.78 -14.87
CA ASP A 325 -3.10 10.90 -15.56
C ASP A 325 -1.65 10.54 -15.89
N PHE A 326 -0.81 10.38 -14.85
CA PHE A 326 0.59 9.98 -15.00
C PHE A 326 1.02 8.85 -14.05
N VAL A 327 0.08 8.34 -13.24
CA VAL A 327 0.30 7.22 -12.31
C VAL A 327 -0.78 6.16 -12.52
N THR A 328 -0.34 4.91 -12.52
CA THR A 328 -1.19 3.73 -12.51
C THR A 328 -0.73 2.83 -11.37
N VAL A 329 -1.67 2.41 -10.52
CA VAL A 329 -1.38 1.55 -9.38
C VAL A 329 -2.16 0.26 -9.47
N TYR A 330 -1.48 -0.84 -9.18
CA TYR A 330 -2.12 -2.13 -8.92
C TYR A 330 -1.53 -2.75 -7.65
N LEU A 331 -2.30 -2.72 -6.57
CA LEU A 331 -1.85 -3.13 -5.24
C LEU A 331 -0.54 -2.42 -4.88
N ASN A 332 0.56 -3.18 -4.74
CA ASN A 332 1.85 -2.70 -4.27
C ASN A 332 2.75 -2.15 -5.39
N ASP A 333 2.37 -2.40 -6.65
CA ASP A 333 3.12 -1.98 -7.82
C ASP A 333 2.59 -0.63 -8.31
N ILE A 334 3.44 0.39 -8.26
CA ILE A 334 3.15 1.74 -8.75
C ILE A 334 3.94 1.95 -10.04
N LEU A 335 3.24 2.28 -11.12
CA LEU A 335 3.82 2.68 -12.38
C LEU A 335 3.61 4.17 -12.59
N ILE A 336 4.71 4.88 -12.79
CA ILE A 336 4.73 6.30 -13.17
C ILE A 336 5.15 6.35 -14.64
N PHE A 337 4.41 7.09 -15.45
CA PHE A 337 4.60 7.15 -16.88
C PHE A 337 4.42 8.59 -17.36
N SER A 338 5.31 9.10 -18.20
CA SER A 338 5.25 10.49 -18.68
C SER A 338 6.00 10.70 -19.98
N ARG A 339 5.79 11.88 -20.57
CA ARG A 339 6.54 12.39 -21.73
C ARG A 339 6.54 13.92 -21.69
N PRO A 340 7.69 14.63 -21.72
CA PRO A 340 9.08 14.18 -21.86
C PRO A 340 9.77 13.90 -20.51
N MET A 341 11.05 13.45 -20.53
CA MET A 341 11.87 13.11 -19.34
C MET A 341 11.87 14.20 -18.25
N VAL A 342 11.87 15.49 -18.64
CA VAL A 342 11.84 16.62 -17.70
C VAL A 342 10.56 16.61 -16.86
N GLN A 343 9.42 16.31 -17.47
CA GLN A 343 8.16 16.18 -16.76
C GLN A 343 8.14 14.91 -15.91
N HIS A 344 8.68 13.80 -16.44
CA HIS A 344 8.78 12.54 -15.71
C HIS A 344 9.50 12.68 -14.38
N LYS A 345 10.60 13.42 -14.34
CA LYS A 345 11.34 13.71 -13.09
C LYS A 345 10.49 14.43 -12.05
N LYS A 346 9.69 15.41 -12.48
CA LYS A 346 8.74 16.12 -11.60
C LYS A 346 7.67 15.17 -11.07
N HIS A 347 7.09 14.35 -11.95
CA HIS A 347 6.07 13.37 -11.57
C HIS A 347 6.59 12.32 -10.58
N VAL A 348 7.79 11.76 -10.82
CA VAL A 348 8.43 10.82 -9.88
C VAL A 348 8.63 11.48 -8.51
N ARG A 349 9.12 12.72 -8.49
CA ARG A 349 9.31 13.46 -7.24
C ARG A 349 7.99 13.70 -6.50
N MET A 350 6.93 14.11 -7.20
CA MET A 350 5.60 14.31 -6.61
C MET A 350 5.05 13.03 -5.98
N VAL A 351 5.22 11.88 -6.65
CA VAL A 351 4.79 10.58 -6.12
C VAL A 351 5.62 10.18 -4.92
N LEU A 352 6.96 10.26 -4.99
CA LEU A 352 7.83 9.93 -3.86
C LEU A 352 7.55 10.80 -2.64
N GLN A 353 7.31 12.10 -2.84
CA GLN A 353 6.95 13.01 -1.77
C GLN A 353 5.60 12.65 -1.14
N ARG A 354 4.57 12.37 -1.96
CA ARG A 354 3.24 11.96 -1.46
C ARG A 354 3.30 10.64 -0.70
N LEU A 355 4.14 9.69 -1.14
CA LEU A 355 4.41 8.45 -0.42
C LEU A 355 5.08 8.73 0.93
N LEU A 356 6.06 9.64 0.99
CA LEU A 356 6.72 10.03 2.24
C LEU A 356 5.75 10.67 3.24
N GLU A 357 4.93 11.62 2.77
CA GLU A 357 3.92 12.32 3.58
C GLU A 357 2.92 11.34 4.22
N ASN A 358 2.60 10.25 3.52
CA ASN A 358 1.69 9.20 3.98
C ASN A 358 2.42 8.00 4.59
N ARG A 359 3.74 8.10 4.86
CA ARG A 359 4.59 7.04 5.44
C ARG A 359 4.53 5.70 4.69
N LEU A 360 4.41 5.77 3.37
CA LEU A 360 4.50 4.62 2.48
C LEU A 360 5.93 4.49 1.96
N PHE A 361 6.58 3.37 2.27
CA PHE A 361 8.00 3.17 1.96
C PHE A 361 8.19 2.26 0.75
N VAL A 362 9.24 2.54 -0.01
CA VAL A 362 9.55 1.89 -1.28
C VAL A 362 10.77 0.99 -1.15
N LYS A 363 10.76 -0.17 -1.81
CA LYS A 363 11.89 -1.08 -1.87
C LYS A 363 12.80 -0.74 -3.06
N ALA A 364 13.84 0.07 -2.81
CA ALA A 364 14.80 0.53 -3.82
C ALA A 364 15.34 -0.59 -4.73
N GLU A 365 15.76 -1.73 -4.18
CA GLU A 365 16.31 -2.90 -4.91
C GLU A 365 15.38 -3.49 -6.00
N LYS A 366 14.08 -3.17 -5.96
CA LYS A 366 13.08 -3.68 -6.91
C LYS A 366 12.52 -2.61 -7.84
N CYS A 367 12.96 -1.37 -7.66
CA CYS A 367 12.50 -0.23 -8.42
C CYS A 367 13.30 -0.08 -9.71
N GLU A 368 12.65 0.44 -10.74
CA GLU A 368 13.27 0.76 -12.02
C GLU A 368 12.96 2.23 -12.32
N PHE A 369 13.99 3.06 -12.53
CA PHE A 369 13.81 4.50 -12.75
C PHE A 369 14.19 4.89 -14.17
N HIS A 370 13.39 5.78 -14.78
CA HIS A 370 13.70 6.44 -16.06
C HIS A 370 13.98 5.49 -17.23
N VAL A 371 13.30 4.36 -17.27
CA VAL A 371 13.48 3.35 -18.32
C VAL A 371 12.53 3.61 -19.50
N SER A 372 12.97 3.28 -20.72
CA SER A 372 12.12 3.29 -21.92
C SER A 372 11.27 2.03 -22.06
N VAL A 373 11.69 0.94 -21.39
CA VAL A 373 11.04 -0.36 -21.38
C VAL A 373 10.87 -0.82 -19.94
N VAL A 374 9.66 -1.19 -19.54
CA VAL A 374 9.36 -1.63 -18.17
C VAL A 374 8.46 -2.87 -18.15
N LYS A 375 8.70 -3.78 -17.19
CA LYS A 375 7.82 -4.92 -16.91
C LYS A 375 6.77 -4.51 -15.87
N PHE A 376 5.48 -4.58 -16.21
CA PHE A 376 4.38 -4.26 -15.30
C PHE A 376 3.20 -5.22 -15.47
N LEU A 377 2.72 -5.81 -14.38
CA LEU A 377 1.59 -6.76 -14.33
C LEU A 377 1.63 -7.91 -15.36
N GLY A 378 2.84 -8.41 -15.66
CA GLY A 378 3.04 -9.50 -16.62
C GLY A 378 3.11 -9.07 -18.09
N PHE A 379 3.17 -7.77 -18.35
CA PHE A 379 3.37 -7.19 -19.67
C PHE A 379 4.66 -6.37 -19.71
N VAL A 380 5.21 -6.24 -20.92
CA VAL A 380 6.33 -5.34 -21.23
C VAL A 380 5.75 -4.14 -21.96
N LEU A 381 6.03 -2.96 -21.42
CA LEU A 381 5.64 -1.67 -21.98
C LEU A 381 6.87 -1.03 -22.62
N GLU A 382 6.77 -0.64 -23.89
CA GLU A 382 7.85 -0.01 -24.65
C GLU A 382 7.27 1.06 -25.59
N SER A 383 7.55 2.35 -25.33
CA SER A 383 7.13 3.47 -26.19
C SER A 383 5.66 3.40 -26.68
N GLY A 384 4.73 3.07 -25.78
CA GLY A 384 3.30 2.94 -26.09
C GLY A 384 2.87 1.61 -26.73
N ARG A 385 3.80 0.66 -26.94
CA ARG A 385 3.50 -0.71 -27.38
C ARG A 385 3.42 -1.65 -26.18
N LEU A 386 2.40 -2.49 -26.18
CA LEU A 386 2.19 -3.52 -25.15
C LEU A 386 2.59 -4.88 -25.70
N ARG A 387 3.46 -5.58 -24.98
CA ARG A 387 3.93 -6.93 -25.32
C ARG A 387 3.69 -7.89 -24.16
N ALA A 388 3.44 -9.16 -24.46
CA ALA A 388 3.48 -10.19 -23.44
C ALA A 388 4.91 -10.35 -22.90
N ASP A 389 5.08 -10.59 -21.60
CA ASP A 389 6.39 -10.81 -21.01
C ASP A 389 7.05 -12.07 -21.61
N PRO A 390 8.27 -11.97 -22.19
CA PRO A 390 8.93 -13.10 -22.83
C PRO A 390 9.13 -14.27 -21.87
N ASP A 391 9.35 -14.03 -20.58
CA ASP A 391 9.51 -15.08 -19.57
C ASP A 391 8.21 -15.89 -19.40
N LYS A 392 7.06 -15.20 -19.55
CA LYS A 392 5.73 -15.79 -19.47
C LYS A 392 5.38 -16.55 -20.75
N VAL A 393 5.79 -16.03 -21.91
CA VAL A 393 5.67 -16.74 -23.19
C VAL A 393 6.53 -18.00 -23.19
N GLN A 394 7.77 -17.93 -22.72
CA GLN A 394 8.65 -19.09 -22.60
C GLN A 394 8.06 -20.16 -21.66
N ALA A 395 7.51 -19.74 -20.51
CA ALA A 395 6.83 -20.64 -19.59
C ALA A 395 5.63 -21.36 -20.23
N VAL A 396 4.93 -20.73 -21.19
CA VAL A 396 3.84 -21.38 -21.96
C VAL A 396 4.41 -22.37 -22.97
N THR A 397 5.48 -22.02 -23.67
CA THR A 397 6.14 -22.90 -24.65
C THR A 397 6.62 -24.19 -23.98
N GLU A 398 7.27 -24.07 -22.82
CA GLU A 398 7.79 -25.18 -22.02
C GLU A 398 6.71 -25.90 -21.19
N TRP A 399 5.47 -25.41 -21.19
CA TRP A 399 4.41 -25.94 -20.33
C TRP A 399 4.13 -27.42 -20.63
N PRO A 400 4.19 -28.35 -19.66
CA PRO A 400 3.99 -29.77 -19.92
C PRO A 400 2.53 -30.07 -20.29
N THR A 401 2.30 -31.08 -21.12
CA THR A 401 0.93 -31.50 -21.49
C THR A 401 0.12 -31.83 -20.22
N PRO A 402 -1.03 -31.19 -19.99
CA PRO A 402 -1.82 -31.40 -18.78
C PRO A 402 -2.33 -32.84 -18.67
N ALA A 403 -1.90 -33.57 -17.63
CA ALA A 403 -2.38 -34.93 -17.35
C ALA A 403 -3.67 -34.95 -16.52
N THR A 404 -4.05 -33.81 -15.92
CA THR A 404 -5.22 -33.70 -15.04
C THR A 404 -6.08 -32.47 -15.36
N ARG A 405 -7.38 -32.56 -15.07
CA ARG A 405 -8.32 -31.42 -15.19
C ARG A 405 -7.82 -30.15 -14.47
N LYS A 406 -7.26 -30.30 -13.27
CA LYS A 406 -6.73 -29.16 -12.50
C LYS A 406 -5.54 -28.50 -13.20
N GLN A 407 -4.64 -29.28 -13.79
CA GLN A 407 -3.53 -28.74 -14.58
C GLN A 407 -4.03 -28.04 -15.85
N LEU A 408 -5.05 -28.60 -16.52
CA LEU A 408 -5.65 -27.98 -17.70
C LEU A 408 -6.36 -26.66 -17.35
N GLN A 409 -7.12 -26.62 -16.25
CA GLN A 409 -7.76 -25.40 -15.76
C GLN A 409 -6.74 -24.31 -15.43
N ARG A 410 -5.59 -24.67 -14.84
CA ARG A 410 -4.49 -23.73 -14.59
C ARG A 410 -3.92 -23.17 -15.90
N PHE A 411 -3.68 -24.02 -16.89
CA PHE A 411 -3.21 -23.60 -18.21
C PHE A 411 -4.21 -22.66 -18.90
N LEU A 412 -5.50 -23.04 -18.95
CA LEU A 412 -6.54 -22.21 -19.56
C LEU A 412 -6.73 -20.88 -18.82
N GLY A 413 -6.69 -20.89 -17.48
CA GLY A 413 -6.73 -19.66 -16.69
C GLY A 413 -5.58 -18.72 -17.02
N PHE A 414 -4.37 -19.25 -17.13
CA PHE A 414 -3.20 -18.48 -17.58
C PHE A 414 -3.38 -17.98 -19.02
N ALA A 415 -3.79 -18.84 -19.93
CA ALA A 415 -3.91 -18.49 -21.34
C ALA A 415 -5.00 -17.44 -21.58
N ASN A 416 -6.07 -17.48 -20.79
CA ASN A 416 -7.15 -16.51 -20.82
C ASN A 416 -6.69 -15.10 -20.40
N PHE A 417 -5.68 -14.99 -19.52
CA PHE A 417 -5.07 -13.70 -19.14
C PHE A 417 -4.46 -12.98 -20.36
N TYR A 418 -3.87 -13.72 -21.28
CA TYR A 418 -3.25 -13.19 -22.50
C TYR A 418 -4.14 -13.29 -23.74
N ARG A 419 -5.43 -13.64 -23.60
CA ARG A 419 -6.34 -13.84 -24.74
C ARG A 419 -6.39 -12.65 -25.72
N ARG A 420 -6.16 -11.43 -25.21
CA ARG A 420 -6.17 -10.19 -26.00
C ARG A 420 -5.08 -10.12 -27.08
N PHE A 421 -4.06 -10.98 -27.00
CA PHE A 421 -2.97 -11.10 -27.99
C PHE A 421 -3.20 -12.25 -28.97
N ILE A 422 -4.25 -13.06 -28.78
CA ILE A 422 -4.45 -14.31 -29.52
C ILE A 422 -5.73 -14.20 -30.34
N ARG A 423 -5.57 -14.15 -31.66
CA ARG A 423 -6.69 -14.20 -32.60
C ARG A 423 -7.49 -15.50 -32.43
N ASN A 424 -8.82 -15.39 -32.37
CA ASN A 424 -9.76 -16.51 -32.25
C ASN A 424 -9.44 -17.47 -31.08
N TYR A 425 -8.98 -16.93 -29.95
CA TYR A 425 -8.62 -17.71 -28.75
C TYR A 425 -9.74 -18.65 -28.31
N SER A 426 -10.98 -18.16 -28.20
CA SER A 426 -12.12 -18.96 -27.73
C SER A 426 -12.42 -20.17 -28.63
N GLN A 427 -12.25 -20.03 -29.95
CA GLN A 427 -12.43 -21.14 -30.90
C GLN A 427 -11.29 -22.16 -30.73
N THR A 428 -10.04 -21.69 -30.67
CA THR A 428 -8.86 -22.56 -30.50
C THR A 428 -8.88 -23.30 -29.16
N ALA A 429 -9.34 -22.65 -28.09
CA ALA A 429 -9.42 -23.21 -26.75
C ALA A 429 -10.71 -24.03 -26.49
N ALA A 430 -11.65 -24.08 -27.42
CA ALA A 430 -12.91 -24.81 -27.28
C ALA A 430 -12.75 -26.30 -26.92
N PRO A 431 -11.95 -27.11 -27.65
CA PRO A 431 -11.75 -28.52 -27.32
C PRO A 431 -11.11 -28.71 -25.94
N LEU A 432 -10.17 -27.83 -25.55
CA LEU A 432 -9.56 -27.85 -24.22
C LEU A 432 -10.56 -27.48 -23.12
N THR A 433 -11.41 -26.48 -23.37
CA THR A 433 -12.43 -26.06 -22.41
C THR A 433 -13.48 -27.16 -22.21
N ALA A 434 -13.83 -27.93 -23.25
CA ALA A 434 -14.73 -29.06 -23.14
C ALA A 434 -14.23 -30.14 -22.16
N LEU A 435 -12.92 -30.35 -22.07
CA LEU A 435 -12.28 -31.28 -21.13
C LEU A 435 -12.30 -30.81 -19.67
N THR A 436 -12.64 -29.54 -19.41
CA THR A 436 -12.79 -29.01 -18.05
C THR A 436 -14.14 -29.36 -17.40
N SER A 437 -15.10 -29.86 -18.19
CA SER A 437 -16.41 -30.26 -17.69
C SER A 437 -16.31 -31.41 -16.68
N VAL A 438 -17.07 -31.30 -15.59
CA VAL A 438 -17.12 -32.33 -14.54
C VAL A 438 -17.86 -33.59 -14.99
N VAL A 439 -18.74 -33.43 -16.00
CA VAL A 439 -19.67 -34.46 -16.49
C VAL A 439 -18.96 -35.52 -17.35
N LYS A 440 -17.96 -35.13 -18.15
CA LYS A 440 -17.25 -36.05 -19.04
C LYS A 440 -15.92 -36.50 -18.43
N PRO A 441 -15.54 -37.79 -18.47
CA PRO A 441 -14.24 -38.24 -18.01
C PRO A 441 -13.11 -37.49 -18.74
N PHE A 442 -12.03 -37.18 -18.02
CA PHE A 442 -10.90 -36.48 -18.63
C PHE A 442 -10.14 -37.45 -19.54
N SER A 443 -10.31 -37.29 -20.85
CA SER A 443 -9.52 -37.98 -21.86
C SER A 443 -8.85 -36.95 -22.75
N TRP A 444 -7.52 -37.03 -22.85
CA TRP A 444 -6.76 -36.14 -23.73
C TRP A 444 -6.91 -36.63 -25.18
N SER A 445 -7.72 -35.94 -25.97
CA SER A 445 -7.99 -36.33 -27.36
C SER A 445 -6.95 -35.75 -28.33
N PRO A 446 -6.80 -36.33 -29.54
CA PRO A 446 -5.93 -35.75 -30.59
C PRO A 446 -6.29 -34.30 -30.93
N GLU A 447 -7.57 -33.94 -30.90
CA GLU A 447 -8.05 -32.58 -31.15
C GLU A 447 -7.64 -31.62 -30.02
N ALA A 448 -7.65 -32.10 -28.77
CA ALA A 448 -7.15 -31.34 -27.63
C ALA A 448 -5.63 -31.11 -27.71
N GLU A 449 -4.86 -32.12 -28.12
CA GLU A 449 -3.41 -31.98 -28.36
C GLU A 449 -3.13 -30.98 -29.48
N ALA A 450 -3.86 -31.05 -30.60
CA ALA A 450 -3.72 -30.11 -31.71
C ALA A 450 -4.05 -28.67 -31.28
N ALA A 451 -5.11 -28.48 -30.50
CA ALA A 451 -5.48 -27.18 -29.93
C ALA A 451 -4.42 -26.66 -28.96
N PHE A 452 -3.87 -27.52 -28.10
CA PHE A 452 -2.81 -27.16 -27.16
C PHE A 452 -1.54 -26.70 -27.87
N ARG A 453 -1.09 -27.43 -28.90
CA ARG A 453 0.06 -27.02 -29.73
C ARG A 453 -0.20 -25.74 -30.50
N THR A 454 -1.41 -25.58 -31.04
CA THR A 454 -1.80 -24.37 -31.76
C THR A 454 -1.78 -23.15 -30.85
N LEU A 455 -2.31 -23.27 -29.63
CA LEU A 455 -2.24 -22.19 -28.63
C LEU A 455 -0.79 -21.83 -28.32
N LYS A 456 0.08 -22.81 -28.03
CA LYS A 456 1.50 -22.54 -27.78
C LYS A 456 2.18 -21.79 -28.93
N ARG A 457 1.92 -22.19 -30.18
CA ARG A 457 2.44 -21.49 -31.37
C ARG A 457 1.90 -20.06 -31.47
N ARG A 458 0.62 -19.84 -31.19
CA ARG A 458 0.03 -18.49 -31.18
C ARG A 458 0.60 -17.60 -30.07
N PHE A 459 1.02 -18.17 -28.94
CA PHE A 459 1.72 -17.44 -27.89
C PHE A 459 3.11 -16.96 -28.35
N THR A 460 3.82 -17.76 -29.16
CA THR A 460 5.13 -17.37 -29.71
C THR A 460 5.03 -16.40 -30.90
N GLU A 461 3.98 -16.51 -31.70
CA GLU A 461 3.69 -15.62 -32.83
C GLU A 461 2.90 -14.37 -32.42
N ALA A 462 2.62 -14.20 -31.12
CA ALA A 462 1.73 -13.16 -30.61
C ALA A 462 2.19 -11.78 -31.12
N PRO A 463 1.33 -11.07 -31.89
CA PRO A 463 1.70 -9.78 -32.46
C PRO A 463 1.86 -8.74 -31.36
N VAL A 464 2.73 -7.77 -31.63
CA VAL A 464 2.79 -6.55 -30.82
C VAL A 464 1.50 -5.80 -31.06
N LEU A 465 0.70 -5.61 -30.00
CA LEU A 465 -0.52 -4.80 -30.12
C LEU A 465 -0.13 -3.33 -30.23
N SER A 466 -0.64 -2.70 -31.27
CA SER A 466 -0.49 -1.26 -31.50
C SER A 466 -1.44 -0.48 -30.60
N ARG A 467 -1.06 0.76 -30.31
CA ARG A 467 -1.86 1.69 -29.52
C ARG A 467 -3.18 2.00 -30.24
N PRO A 468 -4.35 1.79 -29.60
CA PRO A 468 -5.60 2.41 -30.05
C PRO A 468 -5.53 3.93 -29.84
N ASP A 469 -5.70 4.70 -30.90
CA ASP A 469 -5.82 6.17 -30.89
C ASP A 469 -7.27 6.57 -31.19
N PRO A 470 -8.04 7.05 -30.19
CA PRO A 470 -9.43 7.45 -30.39
C PRO A 470 -9.63 8.55 -31.45
N LYS A 471 -8.58 9.32 -31.76
CA LYS A 471 -8.64 10.37 -32.79
C LYS A 471 -8.54 9.82 -34.21
N ARG A 472 -8.29 8.51 -34.37
CA ARG A 472 -8.10 7.85 -35.66
C ARG A 472 -9.21 6.86 -35.92
N GLN A 473 -9.45 6.61 -37.20
CA GLN A 473 -10.45 5.65 -37.62
C GLN A 473 -10.07 4.23 -37.18
N PHE A 474 -10.94 3.62 -36.41
CA PHE A 474 -10.87 2.20 -36.09
C PHE A 474 -11.45 1.36 -37.23
N THR A 475 -10.84 0.20 -37.48
CA THR A 475 -11.39 -0.85 -38.34
C THR A 475 -11.69 -2.05 -37.46
N VAL A 476 -12.97 -2.44 -37.41
CA VAL A 476 -13.43 -3.63 -36.68
C VAL A 476 -13.68 -4.74 -37.70
N GLU A 477 -12.88 -5.80 -37.63
CA GLU A 477 -13.09 -7.02 -38.40
C GLU A 477 -13.71 -8.07 -37.49
N VAL A 478 -14.87 -8.60 -37.86
CA VAL A 478 -15.52 -9.68 -37.11
C VAL A 478 -15.53 -10.97 -37.91
N ASP A 479 -15.55 -12.08 -37.20
CA ASP A 479 -15.62 -13.42 -37.76
C ASP A 479 -16.49 -14.30 -36.86
N ALA A 480 -17.33 -15.13 -37.46
CA ALA A 480 -18.25 -16.01 -36.75
C ALA A 480 -18.14 -17.44 -37.27
N SER A 481 -18.10 -18.41 -36.35
CA SER A 481 -18.10 -19.83 -36.65
C SER A 481 -19.24 -20.55 -35.92
N ASP A 482 -19.41 -21.84 -36.20
CA ASP A 482 -20.37 -22.71 -35.48
C ASP A 482 -20.09 -22.83 -33.98
N THR A 483 -18.87 -22.52 -33.54
CA THR A 483 -18.44 -22.73 -32.15
C THR A 483 -18.23 -21.44 -31.37
N GLY A 484 -18.00 -20.32 -32.04
CA GLY A 484 -17.61 -19.08 -31.40
C GLY A 484 -17.45 -17.91 -32.37
N VAL A 485 -17.46 -16.71 -31.81
CA VAL A 485 -17.23 -15.45 -32.50
C VAL A 485 -15.87 -14.88 -32.13
N GLY A 486 -15.26 -14.18 -33.08
CA GLY A 486 -14.00 -13.47 -32.94
C GLY A 486 -14.13 -12.07 -33.51
N ALA A 487 -13.32 -11.15 -33.00
CA ALA A 487 -13.16 -9.84 -33.63
C ALA A 487 -11.73 -9.33 -33.45
N VAL A 488 -11.32 -8.46 -34.36
CA VAL A 488 -10.06 -7.73 -34.32
C VAL A 488 -10.37 -6.25 -34.44
N LEU A 489 -9.88 -5.46 -33.49
CA LEU A 489 -9.83 -4.02 -33.60
C LEU A 489 -8.46 -3.64 -34.14
N SER A 490 -8.42 -2.93 -35.27
CA SER A 490 -7.19 -2.54 -35.93
C SER A 490 -7.21 -1.05 -36.31
N GLN A 491 -6.04 -0.45 -36.43
CA GLN A 491 -5.87 0.91 -36.94
C GLN A 491 -4.75 0.98 -37.97
N VAL A 492 -4.86 1.93 -38.90
CA VAL A 492 -3.80 2.20 -39.86
C VAL A 492 -2.66 2.94 -39.15
N SER A 493 -1.49 2.32 -39.10
CA SER A 493 -0.30 2.92 -38.51
C SER A 493 0.22 4.07 -39.38
N PRO A 494 0.66 5.19 -38.77
CA PRO A 494 1.18 6.34 -39.51
C PRO A 494 2.60 6.11 -40.06
N GLU A 495 3.33 5.13 -39.55
CA GLU A 495 4.73 4.88 -39.92
C GLU A 495 4.83 4.09 -41.23
N ASP A 496 3.91 3.15 -41.46
CA ASP A 496 3.97 2.18 -42.55
C ASP A 496 2.66 2.08 -43.36
N HIS A 497 1.64 2.86 -43.01
CA HIS A 497 0.31 2.88 -43.65
C HIS A 497 -0.38 1.51 -43.72
N LYS A 498 -0.03 0.58 -42.81
CA LYS A 498 -0.65 -0.75 -42.72
C LYS A 498 -1.61 -0.85 -41.55
N LEU A 499 -2.55 -1.78 -41.61
CA LEU A 499 -3.41 -2.14 -40.48
C LEU A 499 -2.61 -2.89 -39.42
N HIS A 500 -2.53 -2.33 -38.22
CA HIS A 500 -1.98 -2.99 -37.04
C HIS A 500 -3.10 -3.32 -36.06
N PRO A 501 -3.09 -4.52 -35.45
CA PRO A 501 -4.09 -4.89 -34.46
C PRO A 501 -3.87 -4.12 -33.16
N CYS A 502 -4.94 -3.58 -32.59
CA CYS A 502 -4.99 -2.93 -31.28
C CYS A 502 -5.51 -3.88 -30.21
N ALA A 503 -6.51 -4.70 -30.54
CA ALA A 503 -7.06 -5.69 -29.61
C ALA A 503 -7.71 -6.88 -30.34
N PHE A 504 -7.63 -8.06 -29.73
CA PHE A 504 -8.38 -9.24 -30.15
C PHE A 504 -9.50 -9.55 -29.15
N PHE A 505 -10.71 -9.77 -29.68
CA PHE A 505 -11.85 -10.27 -28.94
C PHE A 505 -12.20 -11.67 -29.40
N SER A 506 -12.62 -12.53 -28.47
CA SER A 506 -13.22 -13.80 -28.82
C SER A 506 -14.16 -14.26 -27.73
N ARG A 507 -15.29 -14.84 -28.13
CA ARG A 507 -16.29 -15.40 -27.22
C ARG A 507 -16.86 -16.69 -27.79
N ARG A 508 -17.09 -17.67 -26.93
CA ARG A 508 -17.78 -18.90 -27.30
C ARG A 508 -19.29 -18.65 -27.39
N LEU A 509 -19.94 -19.25 -28.38
CA LEU A 509 -21.41 -19.21 -28.49
C LEU A 509 -22.04 -20.10 -27.41
N THR A 510 -23.14 -19.64 -26.82
CA THR A 510 -24.00 -20.46 -25.97
C THR A 510 -24.76 -21.51 -26.79
N PRO A 511 -25.31 -22.58 -26.17
CA PRO A 511 -26.07 -23.60 -26.91
C PRO A 511 -27.30 -23.07 -27.66
N THR A 512 -27.80 -21.89 -27.26
CA THR A 512 -28.89 -21.20 -27.95
C THR A 512 -28.34 -20.40 -29.14
N GLU A 513 -27.31 -19.60 -28.91
CA GLU A 513 -26.67 -18.78 -29.96
C GLU A 513 -25.97 -19.63 -31.02
N SER A 514 -25.53 -20.85 -30.71
CA SER A 514 -24.93 -21.77 -31.69
C SER A 514 -25.95 -22.31 -32.71
N ARG A 515 -27.25 -22.10 -32.47
CA ARG A 515 -28.34 -22.50 -33.39
C ARG A 515 -28.81 -21.36 -34.29
N TYR A 516 -28.26 -20.16 -34.09
CA TYR A 516 -28.51 -19.02 -34.96
C TYR A 516 -28.02 -19.33 -36.37
N ASP A 517 -28.68 -18.73 -37.37
CA ASP A 517 -28.21 -18.83 -38.74
C ASP A 517 -26.86 -18.10 -38.91
N VAL A 518 -26.26 -18.16 -40.09
CA VAL A 518 -24.94 -17.53 -40.30
C VAL A 518 -25.03 -16.01 -40.13
N GLY A 519 -26.09 -15.38 -40.64
CA GLY A 519 -26.27 -13.92 -40.57
C GLY A 519 -26.43 -13.41 -39.14
N ASP A 520 -27.28 -14.05 -38.32
CA ASP A 520 -27.47 -13.66 -36.93
C ASP A 520 -26.21 -13.85 -36.08
N ARG A 521 -25.36 -14.84 -36.42
CA ARG A 521 -24.08 -15.05 -35.73
C ARG A 521 -23.05 -13.99 -36.07
N GLU A 522 -22.97 -13.56 -37.33
CA GLU A 522 -22.12 -12.44 -37.74
C GLU A 522 -22.60 -11.14 -37.08
N LEU A 523 -23.91 -10.88 -37.06
CA LEU A 523 -24.47 -9.71 -36.39
C LEU A 523 -24.21 -9.73 -34.88
N LEU A 524 -24.32 -10.90 -34.24
CA LEU A 524 -23.96 -11.08 -32.84
C LEU A 524 -22.46 -10.80 -32.59
N ALA A 525 -21.58 -11.22 -33.51
CA ALA A 525 -20.15 -10.91 -33.43
C ALA A 525 -19.90 -9.40 -33.50
N VAL A 526 -20.58 -8.68 -34.41
CA VAL A 526 -20.53 -7.20 -34.48
C VAL A 526 -20.99 -6.59 -33.16
N LYS A 527 -22.19 -6.95 -32.68
CA LYS A 527 -22.74 -6.40 -31.44
C LYS A 527 -21.77 -6.56 -30.26
N LEU A 528 -21.25 -7.77 -30.07
CA LEU A 528 -20.37 -8.06 -28.93
C LEU A 528 -19.01 -7.35 -29.03
N ALA A 529 -18.47 -7.23 -30.24
CA ALA A 529 -17.23 -6.47 -30.47
C ALA A 529 -17.42 -4.99 -30.14
N LEU A 530 -18.55 -4.40 -30.56
CA LEU A 530 -18.90 -3.02 -30.25
C LEU A 530 -19.16 -2.80 -28.76
N GLU A 531 -19.81 -3.74 -28.07
CA GLU A 531 -20.02 -3.67 -26.61
C GLU A 531 -18.70 -3.75 -25.82
N GLU A 532 -17.79 -4.65 -26.20
CA GLU A 532 -16.48 -4.79 -25.54
C GLU A 532 -15.61 -3.53 -25.73
N TRP A 533 -15.57 -2.98 -26.95
CA TRP A 533 -14.73 -1.83 -27.29
C TRP A 533 -15.48 -0.50 -27.27
N ARG A 534 -16.65 -0.46 -26.63
CA ARG A 534 -17.48 0.74 -26.49
C ARG A 534 -16.69 1.95 -26.01
N HIS A 535 -15.81 1.75 -25.03
CA HIS A 535 -14.93 2.78 -24.45
C HIS A 535 -13.92 3.41 -25.44
N TRP A 536 -13.69 2.80 -26.61
CA TRP A 536 -12.85 3.34 -27.68
C TRP A 536 -13.64 3.82 -28.90
N LEU A 537 -14.83 3.26 -29.12
CA LEU A 537 -15.63 3.49 -30.33
C LEU A 537 -16.71 4.57 -30.16
N GLU A 538 -17.11 4.87 -28.92
CA GLU A 538 -17.94 6.03 -28.55
C GLU A 538 -17.05 7.17 -28.04
#